data_AF-A0A3Q9NK16-F1
#
_entry.id   AF-A0A3Q9NK16-F1
#
_cell.length_a   1.000
_cell.length_b   1.000
_cell.length_c   1.000
_cell.angle_alpha   90.00
_cell.angle_beta   90.00
_cell.angle_gamma   90.00
#
_symmetry.space_group_name_H-M   'P 1'
#
loop_
_entity.id
_entity.type
_entity.pdbx_description
1 polymer ?
#
loop_
_entity_poly.entity_id
_entity_poly.type
_entity_poly.pdbx_seq_one_letter_code
_entity_poly.pdbx_strand_id
1 'polypeptide(L)' 'MSEEEYKQLHPILHEVTKTYVDLYTNRPNEKNREKLIKLEKLLHEHLEKIQAAAKEKDKEKDKD' A
#
# COMPACT_ATOMS: atom_id res chain seq x y z
N MET A 1 -14.37 13.96 32.64
CA MET A 1 -14.06 14.79 31.47
C MET A 1 -14.62 14.09 30.26
N SER A 2 -15.79 14.50 29.82
CA SER A 2 -16.32 14.07 28.51
C SER A 2 -15.51 14.73 27.39
N GLU A 3 -15.60 14.20 26.18
CA GLU A 3 -14.95 14.78 25.00
C GLU A 3 -15.44 16.21 24.72
N GLU A 4 -16.72 16.46 24.99
CA GLU A 4 -17.35 17.78 24.86
C GLU A 4 -16.84 18.78 25.91
N GLU A 5 -16.67 18.35 27.16
CA GLU A 5 -16.04 19.16 28.21
C GLU A 5 -14.58 19.49 27.87
N TYR A 6 -13.83 18.51 27.37
CA TYR A 6 -12.44 18.70 26.97
C TYR A 6 -12.29 19.67 25.81
N LYS A 7 -13.19 19.60 24.81
CA LYS A 7 -13.23 20.52 23.67
C LYS A 7 -13.51 21.96 24.08
N GLN A 8 -14.41 22.16 25.04
CA GLN A 8 -14.72 23.50 25.54
C GLN A 8 -13.58 24.10 26.38
N LEU A 9 -12.93 23.30 27.23
CA LEU A 9 -11.79 23.77 28.03
C LEU A 9 -10.52 23.98 27.21
N HIS A 10 -10.28 23.16 26.18
CA HIS A 10 -9.03 23.16 25.43
C HIS A 10 -9.23 23.09 23.91
N PRO A 11 -9.87 24.11 23.31
CA PRO A 11 -10.24 24.09 21.89
C PRO A 11 -9.03 23.93 20.95
N ILE A 12 -7.90 24.57 21.27
CA ILE A 12 -6.67 24.47 20.46
C ILE A 12 -6.07 23.06 20.53
N LEU A 13 -5.95 22.49 21.73
CA LEU A 13 -5.42 21.12 21.91
C LEU A 13 -6.33 20.08 21.25
N HIS A 14 -7.64 20.26 21.28
CA HIS A 14 -8.59 19.39 20.60
C HIS A 14 -8.38 19.42 19.07
N GLU A 15 -8.27 20.60 18.46
CA GLU A 15 -8.01 20.72 17.01
C GLU A 15 -6.63 20.19 16.62
N VAL A 16 -5.59 20.41 17.43
CA VAL A 16 -4.26 19.81 17.19
C VAL A 16 -4.32 18.30 17.25
N THR A 17 -5.00 17.73 18.25
CA THR A 17 -5.15 16.29 18.40
C THR A 17 -5.92 15.69 17.23
N LYS A 18 -7.02 16.34 16.83
CA LYS A 18 -7.82 15.93 15.67
C LYS A 18 -7.01 15.99 14.39
N THR A 19 -6.28 17.07 14.14
CA THR A 19 -5.42 17.22 12.95
C THR A 19 -4.32 16.16 12.93
N TYR A 20 -3.69 15.88 14.07
CA TYR A 20 -2.69 14.82 14.19
C TYR A 20 -3.31 13.45 13.87
N VAL A 21 -4.46 13.13 14.46
CA VAL A 21 -5.18 11.88 14.17
C VAL A 21 -5.56 11.80 12.69
N ASP A 22 -6.08 12.87 12.11
CA ASP A 22 -6.46 12.94 10.70
C ASP A 22 -5.26 12.73 9.78
N LEU A 23 -4.07 13.25 10.10
CA LEU A 23 -2.85 13.02 9.30
C LEU A 23 -2.45 11.54 9.21
N TYR A 24 -2.72 10.75 10.25
CA TYR A 24 -2.35 9.32 10.31
C TYR A 24 -3.50 8.37 10.01
N THR A 25 -4.75 8.80 10.15
CA THR A 25 -5.95 8.01 9.83
C THR A 25 -6.45 8.26 8.40
N ASN A 26 -6.27 9.47 7.89
CA ASN A 26 -6.46 9.75 6.48
C ASN A 26 -5.28 9.11 5.75
N ARG A 27 -5.53 8.00 5.07
CA ARG A 27 -4.59 7.40 4.11
C ARG A 27 -4.96 7.92 2.72
N PRO A 28 -4.67 9.19 2.38
CA PRO A 28 -4.88 9.66 1.03
C PRO A 28 -4.04 8.76 0.15
N ASN A 29 -4.69 8.12 -0.82
CA ASN A 29 -4.12 7.14 -1.74
C ASN A 29 -4.18 5.66 -1.32
N GLU A 30 -4.92 5.23 -0.29
CA GLU A 30 -5.09 3.77 -0.04
C GLU A 30 -5.65 3.04 -1.27
N LYS A 31 -6.65 3.62 -1.96
CA LYS A 31 -7.16 3.07 -3.22
C LYS A 31 -6.08 2.97 -4.33
N ASN A 32 -5.13 3.89 -4.36
CA ASN A 32 -4.03 3.85 -5.33
C ASN A 32 -2.97 2.84 -4.90
N ARG A 33 -2.67 2.74 -3.59
CA ARG A 33 -1.80 1.74 -3.01
C ARG A 33 -2.30 0.32 -3.32
N GLU A 34 -3.59 0.05 -3.15
CA GLU A 34 -4.20 -1.24 -3.53
C GLU A 34 -4.07 -1.54 -5.02
N LYS A 35 -4.25 -0.54 -5.89
CA LYS A 35 -4.07 -0.69 -7.35
C LYS A 35 -2.62 -1.00 -7.70
N LEU A 36 -1.66 -0.31 -7.07
CA LEU A 36 -0.23 -0.54 -7.27
C LEU A 36 0.18 -1.96 -6.84
N ILE A 37 -0.30 -2.44 -5.69
CA ILE A 37 -0.04 -3.81 -5.22
C ILE A 37 -0.57 -4.85 -6.23
N LYS A 38 -1.76 -4.64 -6.80
CA LYS A 38 -2.31 -5.55 -7.82
C LYS A 38 -1.46 -5.55 -9.10
N LEU A 39 -1.02 -4.38 -9.53
CA LEU A 39 -0.13 -4.22 -10.69
C LEU A 39 1.22 -4.90 -10.47
N GLU A 40 1.82 -4.71 -9.30
CA GLU A 40 3.08 -5.35 -8.92
C GLU A 40 2.97 -6.87 -8.96
N LYS A 41 1.88 -7.43 -8.41
CA LYS A 41 1.62 -8.88 -8.46
C LYS A 41 1.52 -9.39 -9.91
N LEU A 42 0.76 -8.69 -10.75
CA LEU A 42 0.59 -9.07 -12.15
C LEU A 42 1.93 -9.01 -12.91
N LEU A 43 2.74 -7.98 -12.68
CA LEU A 43 4.08 -7.87 -13.25
C LEU A 43 4.97 -9.04 -12.83
N HIS A 44 4.94 -9.41 -11.54
CA HIS A 44 5.73 -10.52 -11.01
C HIS A 44 5.35 -11.84 -11.68
N GLU A 45 4.05 -12.14 -11.78
CA GLU A 45 3.55 -13.35 -12.46
C GLU A 45 3.98 -13.43 -13.94
N HIS A 46 3.99 -12.31 -14.64
CA HIS A 46 4.46 -12.27 -16.04
C HIS A 46 5.96 -12.47 -16.14
N LEU A 47 6.76 -11.88 -15.25
CA LEU A 47 8.20 -12.07 -15.21
C LEU A 47 8.56 -13.53 -14.91
N GLU A 48 7.88 -14.17 -13.96
CA GLU A 48 8.07 -15.59 -13.66
C GLU A 48 7.80 -16.47 -14.88
N LYS A 49 6.72 -16.21 -15.63
CA LYS A 49 6.41 -16.94 -16.87
C LYS A 49 7.50 -16.76 -17.93
N ILE A 50 8.00 -15.55 -18.11
CA ILE A 50 9.10 -15.27 -19.05
C ILE A 50 10.37 -16.00 -18.63
N GLN A 51 10.73 -15.95 -17.35
CA GLN A 51 11.90 -16.64 -16.83
C GLN A 51 11.78 -18.16 -16.93
N ALA A 52 10.60 -18.72 -16.67
CA ALA A 52 10.34 -20.14 -16.85
C ALA A 52 10.50 -20.54 -18.32
N ALA A 53 9.93 -19.77 -19.24
CA ALA A 53 10.06 -20.02 -20.68
C ALA A 53 11.52 -19.92 -21.17
N ALA A 54 12.30 -18.98 -20.63
CA ALA A 54 13.72 -18.87 -20.94
C ALA A 54 14.51 -20.11 -20.46
N LYS A 55 14.27 -20.55 -19.22
CA LYS A 55 14.93 -21.74 -18.65
C LYS A 55 14.58 -23.03 -19.39
N GLU A 56 13.35 -23.18 -19.87
CA GLU A 56 12.97 -24.37 -20.65
C GLU A 56 13.64 -24.38 -22.03
N LYS A 57 13.77 -23.22 -22.69
CA LYS A 57 14.52 -23.13 -23.97
C LYS A 57 16.00 -23.46 -23.82
N ASP A 58 16.63 -23.09 -22.71
CA ASP A 58 18.03 -23.40 -22.47
C ASP A 58 18.23 -24.92 -22.22
N LYS A 59 17.31 -25.57 -21.47
CA LYS A 59 17.33 -27.03 -21.27
C LYS A 59 17.08 -27.84 -22.54
N GLU A 60 16.33 -27.29 -23.51
CA GLU A 60 16.03 -27.95 -24.77
C GLU A 60 17.24 -27.88 -25.73
N LYS A 61 18.04 -26.80 -25.66
CA LYS A 61 19.29 -26.66 -26.42
C LYS A 61 20.45 -27.52 -25.89
N ASP A 62 20.47 -27.85 -24.60
CA ASP A 62 21.51 -28.71 -24.01
C ASP A 62 21.25 -30.23 -24.24
N LYS A 63 20.15 -30.59 -24.92
CA LYS A 63 19.76 -31.99 -25.21
C LYS A 63 20.00 -32.43 -26.66
N ASP A 64 20.35 -31.51 -27.55
CA ASP A 64 20.79 -31.78 -28.94
C ASP A 64 22.32 -31.71 -29.05
#